data_AF-A0A4P7AHK1-F1
#
_entry.id   AF-A0A4P7AHK1-F1
#
_cell.length_a   1.000
_cell.length_b   1.000
_cell.length_c   1.000
_cell.angle_alpha   90.00
_cell.angle_beta   90.00
_cell.angle_gamma   90.00
#
_symmetry.space_group_name_H-M   'P 1'
#
loop_
_entity.id
_entity.type
_entity.pdbx_description
1 polymer ?
#
loop_
_entity_poly.entity_id
_entity_poly.type
_entity_poly.pdbx_seq_one_letter_code
_entity_poly.pdbx_strand_id
1 'polypeptide(L)'
;MKSKILNPKSYTIAKYLLTISMLFFYILCFIILIVAIKQKDNTLSDWLKNNYLKLSIIMILAGIVFGSVYFGLRLFFHIKSEYKYNKKELIYVIVYLFCFSLLIIFGFLLTFSYRYDPLNAYVLNFVFIVFIFVLGITISILETLSRIKEQAVVNRTWFEANQNLKVDNLEKKEQIIKTQKLLNKDKNPFMEDEND
;
A
#
# COMPACT_ATOMS: atom_id res chain seq x y z
N MET A 1 25.87 11.06 -3.35
CA MET A 1 24.97 10.14 -4.08
C MET A 1 23.67 10.87 -4.37
N LYS A 2 23.24 10.99 -5.64
CA LYS A 2 21.89 11.51 -5.96
C LYS A 2 20.87 10.52 -5.39
N SER A 3 20.17 10.88 -4.31
CA SER A 3 19.05 10.06 -3.83
C SER A 3 18.06 9.94 -5.00
N LYS A 4 17.74 8.70 -5.41
CA LYS A 4 16.72 8.48 -6.44
C LYS A 4 15.41 9.01 -5.89
N ILE A 5 15.01 10.20 -6.34
CA ILE A 5 13.77 10.87 -6.00
C ILE A 5 12.62 9.86 -6.06
N LEU A 6 11.86 9.76 -4.96
CA LEU A 6 10.78 8.79 -4.84
C LEU A 6 9.65 9.15 -5.79
N ASN A 7 9.07 8.15 -6.48
CA ASN A 7 7.91 8.39 -7.33
C ASN A 7 6.64 8.49 -6.45
N PRO A 8 5.86 9.59 -6.55
CA PRO A 8 4.56 9.74 -5.91
C PRO A 8 3.62 8.54 -6.03
N LYS A 9 3.59 7.91 -7.22
CA LYS A 9 2.69 6.79 -7.53
C LYS A 9 2.98 5.56 -6.67
N SER A 10 4.19 5.43 -6.13
CA SER A 10 4.58 4.32 -5.25
C SER A 10 3.74 4.28 -3.97
N TYR A 11 3.30 5.44 -3.44
CA TYR A 11 2.43 5.47 -2.28
C TYR A 11 1.02 4.95 -2.57
N THR A 12 0.49 5.22 -3.76
CA THR A 12 -0.81 4.69 -4.18
C THR A 12 -0.76 3.18 -4.29
N ILE A 13 0.32 2.63 -4.87
CA ILE A 13 0.51 1.18 -4.96
C ILE A 13 0.58 0.56 -3.56
N ALA A 14 1.36 1.14 -2.64
CA ALA A 14 1.41 0.67 -1.27
C ALA A 14 0.03 0.72 -0.60
N LYS A 15 -0.78 1.77 -0.81
CA LYS A 15 -2.15 1.83 -0.30
C LYS A 15 -2.97 0.61 -0.72
N TYR A 16 -2.86 0.18 -1.97
CA TYR A 16 -3.60 -0.98 -2.45
C TYR A 16 -3.18 -2.27 -1.75
N LEU A 17 -1.92 -2.42 -1.32
CA LEU A 17 -1.52 -3.58 -0.52
C LEU A 17 -2.23 -3.61 0.84
N LEU A 18 -2.35 -2.46 1.51
CA LEU A 18 -3.13 -2.38 2.76
C LEU A 18 -4.61 -2.69 2.49
N THR A 19 -5.19 -2.15 1.42
CA THR A 19 -6.59 -2.46 1.06
C THR A 19 -6.79 -3.96 0.79
N ILE A 20 -5.87 -4.61 0.07
CA ILE A 20 -5.91 -6.05 -0.19
C ILE A 20 -5.79 -6.84 1.12
N SER A 21 -4.88 -6.43 2.01
CA SER A 21 -4.76 -7.02 3.35
C SER A 21 -6.10 -6.97 4.11
N MET A 22 -6.72 -5.79 4.17
CA MET A 22 -8.03 -5.61 4.83
C MET A 22 -9.14 -6.41 4.16
N LEU A 23 -9.12 -6.52 2.82
CA LEU A 23 -10.08 -7.32 2.07
C LEU A 23 -10.06 -8.79 2.48
N PHE A 24 -8.88 -9.38 2.73
CA PHE A 24 -8.79 -10.75 3.22
C PHE A 24 -9.45 -10.93 4.59
N PHE A 25 -9.30 -9.97 5.50
CA PHE A 25 -9.99 -9.99 6.79
C PHE A 25 -11.51 -9.81 6.67
N TYR A 26 -11.97 -9.02 5.70
CA TYR A 26 -13.41 -8.91 5.44
C TYR A 26 -13.98 -10.18 4.81
N ILE A 27 -13.26 -10.80 3.87
CA ILE A 27 -13.63 -12.10 3.30
C ILE A 27 -13.70 -13.16 4.40
N LEU A 28 -12.73 -13.17 5.34
CA LEU A 28 -12.78 -14.01 6.53
C LEU A 28 -14.07 -13.78 7.33
N CYS A 29 -14.42 -12.51 7.62
CA CYS A 29 -15.65 -12.18 8.32
C CYS A 29 -16.91 -12.72 7.61
N PHE A 30 -16.97 -12.59 6.28
CA PHE A 30 -18.08 -13.12 5.49
C PHE A 30 -18.17 -14.65 5.55
N ILE A 31 -17.05 -15.36 5.41
CA ILE A 31 -17.01 -16.82 5.52
C ILE A 31 -17.50 -17.27 6.90
N ILE A 32 -17.03 -16.62 7.96
CA ILE A 32 -17.39 -16.95 9.34
C ILE A 32 -18.87 -16.67 9.59
N LEU A 33 -19.41 -15.57 9.08
CA LEU A 33 -20.82 -15.26 9.20
C LEU A 33 -21.70 -16.33 8.52
N ILE A 34 -21.35 -16.75 7.31
CA ILE A 34 -22.07 -17.81 6.59
C ILE A 34 -22.03 -19.12 7.39
N VAL A 35 -20.87 -19.49 7.92
CA VAL A 35 -20.72 -20.70 8.74
C VAL A 35 -21.57 -20.61 10.00
N ALA A 36 -21.53 -19.48 10.70
CA ALA A 36 -22.29 -19.28 11.93
C ALA A 36 -23.81 -19.38 11.70
N ILE A 37 -24.33 -18.79 10.61
CA ILE A 37 -25.75 -18.89 10.24
C ILE A 37 -26.12 -20.34 9.94
N LYS A 38 -25.37 -21.00 9.05
CA LYS A 38 -25.68 -22.38 8.64
C LYS A 38 -25.51 -23.40 9.77
N GLN A 39 -24.57 -23.16 10.68
CA GLN A 39 -24.36 -24.00 11.86
C GLN A 39 -25.52 -23.86 12.84
N LYS A 40 -25.99 -22.63 13.08
CA LYS A 40 -27.18 -22.37 13.90
C LYS A 40 -28.43 -23.08 13.36
N ASP A 41 -28.61 -23.08 12.05
CA ASP A 41 -29.77 -23.69 11.38
C ASP A 41 -29.58 -25.20 11.12
N ASN A 42 -28.48 -25.82 11.57
CA ASN A 42 -28.11 -27.21 11.28
C ASN A 42 -28.05 -27.59 9.78
N THR A 43 -27.82 -26.61 8.89
CA THR A 43 -27.73 -26.78 7.43
C THR A 43 -26.30 -26.68 6.88
N LEU A 44 -25.30 -26.72 7.75
CA LEU A 44 -23.89 -26.60 7.36
C LEU A 44 -23.43 -27.85 6.59
N SER A 45 -22.94 -27.65 5.37
CA SER A 45 -22.44 -28.73 4.53
C SER A 45 -21.14 -29.33 5.08
N ASP A 46 -20.94 -30.63 4.86
CA ASP A 46 -19.76 -31.35 5.38
C ASP A 46 -18.45 -30.84 4.77
N TRP A 47 -18.49 -30.37 3.52
CA TRP A 47 -17.34 -29.71 2.91
C TRP A 47 -16.91 -28.46 3.70
N LEU A 48 -17.86 -27.60 4.09
CA LEU A 48 -17.56 -26.40 4.87
C LEU A 48 -17.06 -26.76 6.27
N LYS A 49 -17.67 -27.74 6.95
CA LYS A 49 -17.19 -28.23 8.27
C LYS A 49 -15.72 -28.66 8.21
N ASN A 50 -15.34 -29.41 7.19
CA ASN A 50 -13.99 -29.97 7.06
C ASN A 50 -12.93 -28.96 6.59
N ASN A 51 -13.36 -27.89 5.89
CA ASN A 51 -12.44 -26.92 5.28
C ASN A 51 -12.44 -25.54 5.97
N TYR A 52 -13.39 -25.28 6.87
CA TYR A 52 -13.55 -23.98 7.54
C TYR A 52 -12.27 -23.45 8.19
N LEU A 53 -11.60 -24.26 9.01
CA LEU A 53 -10.39 -23.85 9.70
C LEU A 53 -9.25 -23.56 8.71
N LYS A 54 -9.09 -24.39 7.67
CA LYS A 54 -8.07 -24.20 6.64
C LYS A 54 -8.30 -22.89 5.88
N LEU A 55 -9.53 -22.66 5.42
CA LEU A 55 -9.91 -21.43 4.72
C LEU A 55 -9.67 -20.20 5.60
N SER A 56 -10.10 -20.24 6.86
CA SER A 56 -9.96 -19.13 7.80
C SER A 56 -8.50 -18.79 8.07
N ILE A 57 -7.65 -19.80 8.30
CA ILE A 57 -6.21 -19.62 8.51
C ILE A 57 -5.54 -19.05 7.25
N ILE A 58 -5.89 -19.56 6.05
CA ILE A 58 -5.34 -19.04 4.79
C ILE A 58 -5.69 -17.56 4.62
N MET A 59 -6.92 -17.14 4.92
CA MET A 59 -7.33 -15.74 4.83
C MET A 59 -6.57 -14.85 5.82
N ILE A 60 -6.40 -15.30 7.07
CA ILE A 60 -5.62 -14.56 8.08
C ILE A 60 -4.17 -14.41 7.62
N LEU A 61 -3.53 -15.50 7.19
CA LEU A 61 -2.14 -15.48 6.74
C LEU A 61 -1.95 -14.60 5.51
N ALA A 62 -2.86 -14.67 4.52
CA ALA A 62 -2.84 -13.78 3.37
C ALA A 62 -2.96 -12.31 3.80
N GLY A 63 -3.90 -12.00 4.69
CA GLY A 63 -4.05 -10.67 5.28
C GLY A 63 -2.76 -10.17 5.95
N ILE A 64 -2.13 -11.01 6.79
CA ILE A 64 -0.86 -10.70 7.46
C ILE A 64 0.27 -10.46 6.46
N VAL A 65 0.40 -11.30 5.43
CA VAL A 65 1.46 -11.17 4.42
C VAL A 65 1.34 -9.84 3.68
N PHE A 66 0.16 -9.53 3.14
CA PHE A 66 -0.05 -8.26 2.43
C PHE A 66 0.15 -7.05 3.34
N GLY A 67 -0.32 -7.12 4.59
CA GLY A 67 -0.13 -6.05 5.58
C GLY A 67 1.34 -5.87 5.96
N SER A 68 2.07 -6.95 6.15
CA SER A 68 3.51 -6.92 6.49
C SER A 68 4.34 -6.34 5.35
N VAL A 69 4.06 -6.75 4.10
CA VAL A 69 4.71 -6.16 2.92
C VAL A 69 4.38 -4.67 2.82
N TYR A 70 3.13 -4.28 3.07
CA TYR A 70 2.73 -2.87 3.15
C TYR A 70 3.55 -2.09 4.19
N PHE A 71 3.64 -2.56 5.43
CA PHE A 71 4.38 -1.86 6.48
C PHE A 71 5.88 -1.78 6.18
N GLY A 72 6.45 -2.84 5.59
CA GLY A 72 7.83 -2.84 5.12
C GLY A 72 8.08 -1.77 4.04
N LEU A 73 7.20 -1.69 3.03
CA LEU A 73 7.27 -0.64 2.02
C LEU A 73 7.08 0.75 2.62
N ARG A 74 6.17 0.90 3.59
CA ARG A 74 5.92 2.19 4.25
C ARG A 74 7.15 2.68 5.01
N LEU A 75 7.81 1.79 5.74
CA LEU A 75 9.06 2.09 6.45
C LEU A 75 10.17 2.45 5.46
N PHE A 76 10.30 1.69 4.37
CA PHE A 76 11.27 1.98 3.31
C PHE A 76 11.05 3.36 2.68
N PHE A 77 9.79 3.74 2.37
CA PHE A 77 9.48 5.07 1.84
C PHE A 77 9.78 6.16 2.83
N HIS A 78 9.47 5.95 4.11
CA HIS A 78 9.76 6.91 5.15
C HIS A 78 11.26 7.20 5.25
N ILE A 79 12.09 6.14 5.37
CA ILE A 79 13.56 6.25 5.40
C ILE A 79 14.07 7.00 4.17
N LYS A 80 13.52 6.68 2.99
CA LYS A 80 13.95 7.26 1.71
C LYS A 80 13.48 8.71 1.49
N SER A 81 12.38 9.11 2.11
CA SER A 81 11.82 10.45 1.98
C SER A 81 12.57 11.51 2.80
N GLU A 82 13.40 11.07 3.76
CA GLU A 82 14.09 11.92 4.74
C GLU A 82 13.12 12.83 5.54
N TYR A 83 11.82 12.53 5.50
CA TYR A 83 10.78 13.28 6.19
C TYR A 83 10.82 13.00 7.70
N LYS A 84 10.84 14.05 8.52
CA LYS A 84 10.76 13.90 9.98
C LYS A 84 9.31 13.96 10.44
N TYR A 85 8.82 12.86 11.02
CA TYR A 85 7.46 12.84 11.58
C TYR A 85 7.32 13.83 12.73
N ASN A 86 6.16 14.50 12.77
CA ASN A 86 5.69 15.19 13.97
C ASN A 86 5.19 14.17 15.00
N LYS A 87 5.16 14.55 16.29
CA LYS A 87 4.64 13.73 17.39
C LYS A 87 3.25 13.16 17.10
N LYS A 88 2.35 13.94 16.50
CA LYS A 88 1.00 13.50 16.12
C LYS A 88 1.01 12.39 15.05
N GLU A 89 1.89 12.50 14.06
CA GLU A 89 2.00 11.52 12.98
C GLU A 89 2.59 10.21 13.49
N LEU A 90 3.60 10.31 14.38
CA LEU A 90 4.15 9.14 15.06
C LEU A 90 3.07 8.41 15.88
N ILE A 91 2.20 9.14 16.59
CA ILE A 91 1.07 8.55 17.31
C ILE A 91 0.13 7.84 16.33
N TYR A 92 -0.22 8.44 15.20
CA TYR A 92 -1.06 7.77 14.20
C TYR A 92 -0.43 6.47 13.70
N VAL A 93 0.89 6.46 13.47
CA VAL A 93 1.64 5.27 13.07
C VAL A 93 1.55 4.16 14.11
N ILE A 94 1.82 4.49 15.38
CA ILE A 94 1.77 3.51 16.46
C ILE A 94 0.34 2.97 16.64
N VAL A 95 -0.66 3.85 16.60
CA VAL A 95 -2.07 3.47 16.81
C VAL A 95 -2.56 2.57 15.68
N TYR A 96 -2.30 2.89 14.41
CA TYR A 96 -2.77 1.99 13.34
C TYR A 96 -2.03 0.64 13.36
N LEU A 97 -0.76 0.59 13.75
CA LEU A 97 0.00 -0.66 13.89
C LEU A 97 -0.61 -1.51 15.01
N PHE A 98 -0.92 -0.89 16.15
CA PHE A 98 -1.59 -1.54 17.26
C PHE A 98 -2.98 -2.05 16.87
N CYS A 99 -3.79 -1.24 16.18
CA CYS A 99 -5.08 -1.67 15.64
C CYS A 99 -4.93 -2.85 14.66
N PHE A 100 -3.88 -2.87 13.84
CA PHE A 100 -3.62 -3.99 12.94
C PHE A 100 -3.28 -5.28 13.70
N SER A 101 -2.47 -5.19 14.77
CA SER A 101 -2.21 -6.34 15.65
C SER A 101 -3.48 -6.84 16.34
N LEU A 102 -4.33 -5.94 16.84
CA LEU A 102 -5.64 -6.31 17.41
C LEU A 102 -6.53 -7.01 16.38
N LEU A 103 -6.51 -6.54 15.14
CA LEU A 103 -7.27 -7.13 14.05
C LEU A 103 -6.85 -8.57 13.74
N ILE A 104 -5.54 -8.87 13.82
CA ILE A 104 -5.03 -10.25 13.73
C ILE A 104 -5.56 -11.11 14.88
N ILE A 105 -5.47 -10.60 16.11
CA ILE A 105 -5.96 -11.31 17.31
C ILE A 105 -7.45 -11.63 17.19
N PHE A 106 -8.27 -10.66 16.79
CA PHE A 106 -9.69 -10.87 16.57
C PHE A 106 -9.98 -11.85 15.42
N GLY A 107 -9.17 -11.85 14.35
CA GLY A 107 -9.26 -12.85 13.29
C GLY A 107 -9.07 -14.28 13.81
N PHE A 108 -8.08 -14.50 14.68
CA PHE A 108 -7.88 -15.80 15.32
C PHE A 108 -9.01 -16.16 16.29
N LEU A 109 -9.45 -15.21 17.14
CA LEU A 109 -10.57 -15.45 18.05
C LEU A 109 -11.85 -15.85 17.31
N LEU A 110 -12.16 -15.18 16.20
CA LEU A 110 -13.25 -15.53 15.30
C LEU A 110 -13.10 -16.93 14.69
N THR A 111 -11.88 -17.33 14.33
CA THR A 111 -11.64 -18.66 13.75
C THR A 111 -11.87 -19.78 14.77
N PHE A 112 -11.52 -19.55 16.03
CA PHE A 112 -11.68 -20.54 17.10
C PHE A 112 -13.07 -20.52 17.75
N SER A 113 -13.90 -19.53 17.45
CA SER A 113 -15.24 -19.42 18.01
C SER A 113 -16.15 -20.60 17.65
N TYR A 114 -15.86 -21.28 16.53
CA TYR A 114 -16.58 -22.47 16.05
C TYR A 114 -16.62 -23.61 17.08
N ARG A 115 -15.71 -23.61 18.07
CA ARG A 115 -15.69 -24.61 19.15
C ARG A 115 -16.72 -24.37 20.25
N TYR A 116 -17.31 -23.18 20.31
CA TYR A 116 -18.39 -22.89 21.26
C TYR A 116 -19.72 -23.44 20.77
N ASP A 117 -20.70 -23.47 21.67
CA ASP A 117 -22.09 -23.77 21.33
C ASP A 117 -22.59 -22.90 20.15
N PRO A 118 -23.35 -23.44 19.18
CA PRO A 118 -23.75 -22.72 17.97
C PRO A 118 -24.42 -21.36 18.21
N LEU A 119 -25.24 -21.23 19.25
CA LEU A 119 -25.90 -19.95 19.57
C LEU A 119 -24.89 -18.92 20.05
N ASN A 120 -24.01 -19.32 20.97
CA ASN A 120 -22.96 -18.47 21.52
C ASN A 120 -21.94 -18.08 20.45
N ALA A 121 -21.53 -19.03 19.60
CA ALA A 121 -20.63 -18.78 18.49
C ALA A 121 -21.21 -17.75 17.51
N TYR A 122 -22.52 -17.84 17.19
CA TYR A 122 -23.19 -16.88 16.32
C TYR A 122 -23.16 -15.45 16.88
N VAL A 123 -23.55 -15.27 18.15
CA VAL A 123 -23.59 -13.94 18.79
C VAL A 123 -22.17 -13.34 18.87
N LEU A 124 -21.20 -14.14 19.31
CA LEU A 124 -19.81 -13.70 19.45
C LEU A 124 -19.19 -13.36 18.09
N ASN A 125 -19.48 -14.14 17.05
CA ASN A 125 -19.04 -13.85 15.69
C ASN A 125 -19.60 -12.53 15.18
N PHE A 126 -20.89 -12.28 15.39
CA PHE A 126 -21.52 -11.02 14.97
C PHE A 126 -20.85 -9.81 15.64
N VAL A 127 -20.63 -9.87 16.95
CA VAL A 127 -19.98 -8.79 17.71
C VAL A 127 -18.55 -8.54 17.21
N PHE A 128 -17.74 -9.59 17.07
CA PHE A 128 -16.35 -9.41 16.61
C PHE A 128 -16.24 -8.95 15.16
N ILE A 129 -17.16 -9.35 14.29
CA ILE A 129 -17.21 -8.84 12.91
C ILE A 129 -17.39 -7.32 12.92
N VAL A 130 -18.33 -6.79 13.72
CA VAL A 130 -18.53 -5.34 13.85
C VAL A 130 -17.25 -4.64 14.33
N PHE A 131 -16.55 -5.20 15.31
CA PHE A 131 -15.27 -4.66 15.78
C PHE A 131 -14.20 -4.67 14.69
N ILE A 132 -14.08 -5.74 13.90
CA ILE A 132 -13.11 -5.81 12.80
C ILE A 132 -13.39 -4.75 11.74
N PHE A 133 -14.66 -4.52 11.38
CA PHE A 133 -15.02 -3.44 10.45
C PHE A 133 -14.64 -2.07 10.98
N VAL A 134 -14.95 -1.77 12.25
CA VAL A 134 -14.59 -0.49 12.88
C VAL A 134 -13.08 -0.31 12.93
N LEU A 135 -12.33 -1.34 13.32
CA LEU A 135 -10.87 -1.31 13.31
C LEU A 135 -10.33 -1.08 11.90
N GLY A 136 -10.88 -1.74 10.90
CA GLY A 136 -10.41 -1.61 9.52
C GLY A 136 -10.62 -0.22 8.92
N ILE A 137 -11.76 0.40 9.20
CA ILE A 137 -12.01 1.81 8.84
C ILE A 137 -11.01 2.71 9.57
N THR A 138 -10.81 2.49 10.87
CA THR A 138 -9.90 3.28 11.70
C THR A 138 -8.45 3.20 11.20
N ILE A 139 -7.96 1.99 10.88
CA ILE A 139 -6.64 1.75 10.29
C ILE A 139 -6.50 2.53 8.98
N SER A 140 -7.50 2.46 8.09
CA SER A 140 -7.46 3.16 6.80
C SER A 140 -7.38 4.69 6.93
N ILE A 141 -8.11 5.25 7.88
CA ILE A 141 -8.11 6.69 8.16
C ILE A 141 -6.77 7.12 8.76
N LEU A 142 -6.31 6.44 9.82
CA LEU A 142 -5.06 6.78 10.51
C LEU A 142 -3.84 6.63 9.59
N GLU A 143 -3.83 5.59 8.77
CA GLU A 143 -2.79 5.39 7.75
C GLU A 143 -2.75 6.57 6.77
N THR A 144 -3.91 6.99 6.27
CA THR A 144 -4.00 8.11 5.36
C THR A 144 -3.55 9.41 6.03
N LEU A 145 -3.96 9.67 7.27
CA LEU A 145 -3.56 10.86 8.02
C LEU A 145 -2.04 10.90 8.28
N SER A 146 -1.43 9.76 8.57
CA SER A 146 0.01 9.66 8.84
C SER A 146 0.91 10.01 7.65
N ARG A 147 0.40 9.87 6.41
CA ARG A 147 1.22 10.03 5.19
C ARG A 147 0.94 11.29 4.38
N ILE A 148 -0.17 12.00 4.63
CA ILE A 148 -0.60 13.14 3.79
C ILE A 148 0.52 14.17 3.62
N LYS A 149 1.20 14.53 4.72
CA LYS A 149 2.26 15.54 4.66
C LYS A 149 3.53 15.03 3.98
N GLU A 150 3.92 13.80 4.27
CA GLU A 150 5.06 13.15 3.61
C GLU A 150 4.84 13.06 2.10
N GLN A 151 3.64 12.67 1.67
CA GLN A 151 3.27 12.65 0.26
C GLN A 151 3.30 14.04 -0.38
N ALA A 152 2.84 15.08 0.32
CA ALA A 152 2.91 16.44 -0.20
C ALA A 152 4.36 16.90 -0.45
N VAL A 153 5.27 16.57 0.47
CA VAL A 153 6.70 16.87 0.34
C VAL A 153 7.34 16.06 -0.80
N VAL A 154 7.05 14.77 -0.91
CA VAL A 154 7.55 13.93 -2.01
C VAL A 154 7.02 14.40 -3.36
N ASN A 155 5.75 14.79 -3.45
CA ASN A 155 5.18 15.31 -4.69
C ASN A 155 5.89 16.58 -5.12
N ARG A 156 6.06 17.53 -4.19
CA ARG A 156 6.74 18.80 -4.47
C ARG A 156 8.16 18.57 -4.96
N THR A 157 8.96 17.79 -4.22
CA THR A 157 10.36 17.49 -4.60
C THR A 157 10.45 16.76 -5.94
N TRP A 158 9.50 15.87 -6.25
CA TRP A 158 9.45 15.19 -7.54
C TRP A 158 9.12 16.12 -8.71
N PHE A 159 8.20 17.07 -8.52
CA PHE A 159 7.86 18.07 -9.54
C PHE A 159 9.00 19.06 -9.78
N GLU A 160 9.61 19.60 -8.72
CA GLU A 160 10.74 20.52 -8.80
C GLU A 160 11.92 19.87 -9.54
N ALA A 161 12.26 18.63 -9.19
CA ALA A 161 13.33 17.92 -9.88
C ALA A 161 13.01 17.63 -11.36
N ASN A 162 11.76 17.31 -11.69
CA ASN A 162 11.38 17.08 -13.09
C ASN A 162 11.31 18.37 -13.92
N GLN A 163 10.99 19.51 -13.31
CA GLN A 163 11.11 20.81 -13.97
C GLN A 163 12.58 21.13 -14.26
N ASN A 164 13.45 20.97 -13.26
CA ASN A 164 14.89 21.20 -13.43
C ASN A 164 15.51 20.26 -14.48
N LEU A 165 15.10 18.98 -14.51
CA LEU A 165 15.53 18.05 -15.56
C LEU A 165 15.06 18.46 -16.97
N LYS A 166 13.89 19.09 -17.09
CA LYS A 166 13.42 19.61 -18.38
C LYS A 166 14.24 20.81 -18.82
N VAL A 167 14.58 21.72 -17.90
CA VAL A 167 15.45 22.87 -18.17
C VAL A 167 16.86 22.40 -18.55
N ASP A 168 17.48 21.51 -17.77
CA ASP A 168 18.80 20.94 -18.07
C ASP A 168 18.83 20.23 -19.43
N ASN A 169 17.76 19.52 -19.79
CA ASN A 169 17.66 18.84 -21.09
C ASN A 169 17.41 19.80 -22.26
N LEU A 170 16.74 20.93 -22.02
CA LEU A 170 16.58 22.00 -23.01
C LEU A 170 17.90 22.73 -23.24
N GLU A 171 18.61 23.09 -22.17
CA GLU A 171 19.94 23.71 -22.25
C GLU A 171 20.95 22.78 -22.93
N LYS A 172 20.94 21.47 -22.61
CA LYS A 172 21.77 20.49 -23.31
C LYS A 172 21.39 20.36 -24.79
N LYS A 173 20.10 20.39 -25.14
CA LYS A 173 19.68 20.39 -26.55
C LYS A 173 20.13 21.66 -27.26
N GLU A 174 20.02 22.82 -26.64
CA GLU A 174 20.50 24.08 -27.22
C GLU A 174 22.02 24.11 -27.39
N GLN A 175 22.77 23.58 -26.44
CA GLN A 175 24.21 23.40 -26.57
C GLN A 175 24.55 22.45 -27.71
N ILE A 176 23.89 21.29 -27.82
CA ILE A 176 24.10 20.35 -28.93
C ILE A 176 23.76 21.00 -30.28
N ILE A 177 22.69 21.79 -30.37
CA ILE A 177 22.32 22.53 -31.59
C ILE A 177 23.35 23.62 -31.92
N LYS A 178 23.88 24.34 -30.92
CA LYS A 178 24.97 25.31 -31.11
C LYS A 178 26.26 24.64 -31.57
N THR A 179 26.63 23.52 -30.98
CA THR A 179 27.80 22.73 -31.40
C THR A 179 27.64 22.19 -32.81
N GLN A 180 26.44 21.69 -33.18
CA GLN A 180 26.14 21.28 -34.56
C GLN A 180 26.14 22.45 -35.55
N LYS A 181 25.66 23.63 -35.16
CA LYS A 181 25.73 24.83 -36.01
C LYS A 181 27.16 25.33 -36.20
N LEU A 182 28.04 25.17 -35.21
CA LEU A 182 29.47 25.47 -35.33
C LEU A 182 30.17 24.45 -36.25
N LEU A 183 29.88 23.16 -36.09
CA LEU A 183 30.39 22.09 -36.95
C LEU A 183 29.92 22.22 -38.41
N ASN A 184 28.70 22.70 -38.65
CA ASN A 184 28.17 22.92 -40.01
C ASN A 184 28.57 24.28 -40.64
N LYS A 185 29.20 25.19 -39.87
CA LYS A 185 29.67 26.48 -40.41
C LYS A 185 31.08 26.39 -41.00
N ASP A 186 31.83 25.35 -40.66
CA ASP A 186 33.03 24.96 -41.39
C ASP A 186 32.60 24.20 -42.65
N LYS A 187 32.10 24.94 -43.64
CA LYS A 187 32.27 24.53 -45.03
C LYS A 187 33.79 24.36 -45.19
N ASN A 188 34.22 23.11 -45.33
CA ASN A 188 35.62 22.74 -45.43
C ASN A 188 36.30 23.67 -46.46
N PRO A 189 37.27 24.52 -46.06
CA PRO A 189 37.93 25.44 -46.98
C PRO A 189 38.81 24.73 -48.02
N PHE A 190 38.84 23.39 -48.00
CA PHE A 190 39.53 22.52 -48.96
C PHE A 190 38.59 21.74 -49.90
N MET A 191 37.27 21.95 -49.84
CA MET A 191 36.36 21.45 -50.87
C MET A 191 36.20 22.55 -51.92
N GLU A 192 36.96 22.42 -53.01
CA GLU A 192 36.76 23.22 -54.22
C GLU A 192 35.32 22.99 -54.71
N ASP A 193 34.61 24.07 -55.03
CA ASP A 193 33.30 23.97 -55.65
C ASP A 193 33.51 23.36 -57.05
N GLU A 194 33.23 22.05 -57.21
CA GLU A 194 33.04 21.43 -58.52
C GLU A 194 31.77 22.03 -59.14
N ASN A 195 31.93 23.19 -59.78
CA ASN A 195 31.00 23.66 -60.79
C ASN A 195 31.56 23.24 -62.16
N ASP A 196 31.04 22.14 -62.68
CA ASP A 196 30.75 21.91 -64.10
C ASP A 196 29.48 21.05 -64.23
#